data_AF-A0A2V5V9U7-F1
#
_entry.id   AF-A0A2V5V9U7-F1
#
_cell.length_a   1.000
_cell.length_b   1.000
_cell.length_c   1.000
_cell.angle_alpha   90.00
_cell.angle_beta   90.00
_cell.angle_gamma   90.00
#
_symmetry.space_group_name_H-M   'P 1'
#
loop_
_entity.id
_entity.type
_entity.pdbx_description
1 polymer ?
#
loop_
_entity_poly.entity_id
_entity_poly.type
_entity_poly.pdbx_seq_one_letter_code
_entity_poly.pdbx_strand_id
1 'polypeptide(L)' 'VPTFADPNDEAALSILGELFPTRDVIGIDCRELIWGLGTFHCLTQQQPRI' A
#
# COMPACT_ATOMS: atom_id res chain seq x y z
N VAL A 1 -0.03 2.08 0.55
CA VAL A 1 0.64 0.76 0.42
C VAL A 1 0.40 -0.02 1.71
N PRO A 2 0.16 -1.35 1.67
CA PRO A 2 0.08 -2.14 2.90
C PRO A 2 1.43 -2.17 3.62
N THR A 3 1.41 -2.19 4.95
CA THR A 3 2.56 -2.39 5.83
C THR A 3 2.26 -3.57 6.76
N PHE A 4 3.31 -4.25 7.25
CA PHE A 4 3.19 -5.52 7.96
C PHE A 4 3.97 -5.58 9.28
N ALA A 5 4.44 -4.44 9.79
CA ALA A 5 5.42 -4.38 10.87
C ALA A 5 6.70 -5.18 10.55
N ASP A 6 7.08 -5.16 9.27
CA ASP A 6 8.26 -5.83 8.74
C ASP A 6 9.38 -4.79 8.53
N PRO A 7 10.66 -5.11 8.79
CA PRO A 7 11.76 -4.18 8.55
C PRO A 7 11.83 -3.61 7.12
N ASN A 8 11.25 -4.31 6.13
CA ASN A 8 11.22 -3.84 4.75
C ASN A 8 10.08 -2.85 4.45
N ASP A 9 9.19 -2.58 5.39
CA ASP A 9 8.11 -1.60 5.22
C ASP A 9 8.68 -0.20 4.88
N GLU A 10 9.78 0.18 5.54
CA GLU A 10 10.47 1.46 5.28
C GLU A 10 11.05 1.52 3.86
N ALA A 11 11.68 0.43 3.41
CA ALA A 11 12.21 0.34 2.05
C ALA A 11 11.09 0.45 1.01
N ALA A 12 9.96 -0.23 1.24
CA ALA A 12 8.80 -0.15 0.35
C ALA A 12 8.22 1.27 0.28
N LEU A 13 8.11 1.96 1.42
CA LEU A 13 7.66 3.35 1.49
C LEU A 13 8.61 4.28 0.73
N SER A 14 9.93 4.15 0.92
CA SER A 14 10.94 4.97 0.24
C SER A 14 10.88 4.78 -1.28
N ILE A 15 10.92 3.53 -1.75
CA ILE A 15 10.90 3.21 -3.18
C ILE A 15 9.63 3.76 -3.84
N LEU A 16 8.47 3.54 -3.22
CA LEU A 16 7.21 4.06 -3.78
C LEU A 16 7.17 5.59 -3.74
N GLY A 17 7.74 6.23 -2.72
CA GLY A 17 7.84 7.68 -2.63
C GLY A 17 8.66 8.27 -3.78
N GLU A 18 9.79 7.66 -4.11
CA GLU A 18 10.63 8.05 -5.25
C GLU A 18 9.94 7.82 -6.60
N LEU A 19 9.19 6.73 -6.76
CA LEU A 19 8.48 6.40 -7.99
C LEU A 19 7.25 7.28 -8.24
N PHE A 20 6.61 7.80 -7.18
CA PHE A 20 5.40 8.62 -7.26
C PHE A 20 5.59 9.99 -6.63
N PRO A 21 6.49 10.86 -7.15
CA PRO A 21 6.91 12.10 -6.50
C PRO A 21 5.81 13.17 -6.37
N THR A 22 4.67 12.99 -7.06
CA THR A 22 3.52 13.91 -7.01
C THR A 22 2.33 13.36 -6.22
N ARG A 23 2.49 12.19 -5.58
CA ARG A 23 1.43 11.52 -4.82
C ARG A 23 1.94 11.13 -3.43
N ASP A 24 1.07 11.26 -2.44
CA ASP A 24 1.38 10.81 -1.09
C ASP A 24 1.39 9.28 -1.02
N VAL A 25 2.47 8.72 -0.50
CA VAL A 25 2.58 7.29 -0.22
C VAL A 25 2.26 7.04 1.24
N ILE A 26 1.02 6.58 1.49
CA ILE A 26 0.52 6.31 2.83
C ILE A 26 0.66 4.82 3.15
N GLY A 27 1.44 4.49 4.17
CA GLY A 27 1.51 3.15 4.76
C GLY A 27 0.30 2.90 5.68
N ILE A 28 -0.36 1.76 5.55
CA ILE A 28 -1.48 1.36 6.42
C ILE A 28 -1.22 -0.06 6.92
N ASP A 29 -1.33 -0.31 8.22
CA ASP A 29 -1.14 -1.63 8.82
C ASP A 29 -2.18 -2.62 8.27
N CYS A 30 -1.70 -3.71 7.69
CA CYS A 30 -2.50 -4.73 7.02
C CYS A 30 -2.29 -6.14 7.60
N ARG A 31 -1.67 -6.27 8.78
CA ARG A 31 -1.42 -7.58 9.40
C ARG A 31 -2.68 -8.39 9.66
N GLU A 32 -3.78 -7.73 10.02
CA GLU A 32 -5.07 -8.42 10.20
C GLU A 32 -5.74 -8.73 8.85
N LEU A 33 -5.50 -7.90 7.83
CA LEU A 33 -6.14 -8.02 6.53
C LEU A 33 -5.57 -9.18 5.70
N ILE A 34 -4.25 -9.40 5.79
CA ILE A 34 -3.55 -10.40 4.96
C ILE A 34 -3.98 -11.84 5.25
N TRP A 35 -4.53 -12.13 6.44
CA TRP A 35 -5.14 -13.44 6.75
C TRP A 35 -6.28 -13.81 5.80
N GLY A 36 -6.92 -12.81 5.18
CA GLY A 36 -7.91 -12.98 4.11
C GLY A 36 -7.33 -13.23 2.71
N LEU A 37 -6.02 -13.48 2.60
CA LEU A 37 -5.29 -13.76 1.35
C LEU A 37 -5.25 -12.59 0.36
N GLY A 38 -5.41 -11.35 0.83
CA GLY A 38 -5.36 -10.15 0.00
C GLY A 38 -5.25 -8.86 0.83
N THR A 39 -4.93 -7.75 0.17
CA THR A 39 -4.91 -6.41 0.78
C THR A 39 -5.60 -5.39 -0.14
N PHE A 40 -5.27 -4.11 -0.07
CA PHE A 40 -6.00 -3.03 -0.75
C PHE A 40 -6.23 -3.26 -2.24
N HIS A 41 -5.22 -3.65 -3.01
CA HIS A 41 -5.38 -3.88 -4.45
C HIS A 41 -6.43 -4.96 -4.76
N CYS A 42 -6.53 -5.98 -3.91
CA CYS A 42 -7.49 -7.07 -4.05
C CYS A 42 -8.93 -6.67 -3.69
N LEU A 43 -9.10 -5.58 -2.93
CA LEU A 43 -10.37 -5.19 -2.30
C LEU A 43 -10.99 -3.93 -2.91
N THR A 44 -10.20 -3.12 -3.59
CA THR A 44 -10.64 -1.84 -4.17
C THR A 44 -10.90 -1.98 -5.66
N GLN A 45 -11.93 -1.30 -6.15
CA GLN A 45 -12.18 -1.11 -7.57
C GLN A 45 -12.30 0.40 -7.86
N GLN A 46 -11.36 0.95 -8.63
CA GLN A 46 -11.44 2.34 -9.06
C GLN A 46 -12.44 2.50 -10.22
N GLN A 47 -13.19 3.60 -10.21
CA GLN A 47 -14.01 4.04 -11.33
C GLN A 47 -13.36 5.27 -11.98
N PRO A 48 -13.10 5.25 -13.31
CA PRO A 48 -12.61 6.42 -14.02
C PRO A 48 -13.59 7.61 -13.95
N ARG A 49 -13.04 8.82 -13.91
CA ARG A 49 -13.82 10.06 -14.04
C ARG A 49 -14.18 10.30 -15.52
N ILE A 50 -15.33 10.93 -15.76
CA ILE A 50 -15.76 11.43 -17.08
C ILE A 50 -14.90 12.64 -17.48
#